data_AF-A0A7S0MNX7-F1
#
_entry.id   AF-A0A7S0MNX7-F1
#
_cell.length_a   1.000
_cell.length_b   1.000
_cell.length_c   1.000
_cell.angle_alpha   90.00
_cell.angle_beta   90.00
_cell.angle_gamma   90.00
#
_symmetry.space_group_name_H-M   'P 1'
#
loop_
_entity.id
_entity.type
_entity.pdbx_description
1 polymer ?
#
loop_
_entity_poly.entity_id
_entity_poly.type
_entity_poly.pdbx_seq_one_letter_code
_entity_poly.pdbx_strand_id
1 'polypeptide(L)'
;MSDWHPQIVTISAVVQHPDANSLDIVKVLIDYPVVVKRGEYQAGDVACYIPIDTVVPDCDAFYFLCPLITEKYEENGETKIRQLGPKFALGSVPEKYRIIKAKKIRGVYSQGMLMPAPACMKEGDSVVEVLGLKKWEEIEEENIPGIKVSNSEPPPNGWTIPHYDVHAIRSFLECLKDGEEVVLTEKIHGSNAAFVHDGQRLWVKSRNLYKKMDPDDMWW
;
A
#
# COMPACT_ATOMS: atom_id res chain seq x y z
N MET A 1 -5.35 6.80 7.57
CA MET A 1 -5.52 5.35 7.55
C MET A 1 -4.83 4.94 6.27
N SER A 2 -3.89 4.02 6.32
CA SER A 2 -3.57 3.32 5.09
C SER A 2 -4.70 2.35 4.83
N ASP A 3 -5.27 2.37 3.63
CA ASP A 3 -6.07 1.25 3.10
C ASP A 3 -5.14 0.05 2.81
N TRP A 4 -4.36 -0.36 3.81
CA TRP A 4 -3.45 -1.49 3.77
C TRP A 4 -4.15 -2.67 4.42
N HIS A 5 -4.79 -3.47 3.57
CA HIS A 5 -5.49 -4.66 4.01
C HIS A 5 -5.15 -5.84 3.08
N PRO A 6 -4.01 -6.51 3.31
CA PRO A 6 -3.72 -7.78 2.66
C PRO A 6 -4.78 -8.80 3.08
N GLN A 7 -5.54 -9.30 2.11
CA GLN A 7 -6.68 -10.17 2.37
C GLN A 7 -6.94 -11.15 1.23
N ILE A 8 -7.74 -12.16 1.52
CA ILE A 8 -8.34 -13.02 0.49
C ILE A 8 -9.42 -12.24 -0.26
N VAL A 9 -9.36 -12.32 -1.59
CA VAL A 9 -10.31 -11.67 -2.50
C VAL A 9 -10.84 -12.67 -3.52
N THR A 10 -12.06 -12.44 -3.95
CA THR A 10 -12.62 -13.10 -5.13
C THR A 10 -12.34 -12.24 -6.36
N ILE A 11 -11.89 -12.88 -7.44
CA ILE A 11 -11.59 -12.20 -8.70
C ILE A 11 -12.90 -11.82 -9.38
N SER A 12 -13.14 -10.51 -9.55
CA SER A 12 -14.39 -10.00 -10.10
C SER A 12 -14.44 -10.10 -11.63
N ALA A 13 -13.33 -9.79 -12.29
CA ALA A 13 -13.21 -9.81 -13.73
C ALA A 13 -11.77 -10.07 -14.18
N VAL A 14 -11.64 -10.75 -15.32
CA VAL A 14 -10.37 -10.97 -16.02
C VAL A 14 -10.52 -10.49 -17.45
N VAL A 15 -9.61 -9.62 -17.89
CA VAL A 15 -9.61 -9.07 -19.25
C VAL A 15 -8.22 -9.24 -19.84
N GLN A 16 -8.12 -9.63 -21.11
CA GLN A 16 -6.83 -9.74 -21.79
C GLN A 16 -6.13 -8.38 -21.81
N HIS A 17 -4.82 -8.37 -21.52
CA HIS A 17 -4.02 -7.15 -21.60
C HIS A 17 -3.97 -6.63 -23.06
N PRO A 18 -4.28 -5.34 -23.32
CA PRO A 18 -4.39 -4.81 -24.69
C PRO A 18 -3.07 -4.89 -25.47
N ASP A 19 -1.95 -4.55 -24.82
CA ASP A 19 -0.63 -4.50 -25.44
C ASP A 19 0.29 -5.70 -25.10
N ALA A 20 -0.28 -6.83 -24.64
CA ALA A 20 0.48 -8.02 -24.29
C ALA A 20 -0.29 -9.33 -24.53
N ASN A 21 0.35 -10.28 -25.22
CA ASN A 21 -0.26 -11.59 -25.52
C ASN A 21 -0.20 -12.57 -24.34
N SER A 22 0.74 -12.39 -23.42
CA SER A 22 1.04 -13.32 -22.33
C SER A 22 0.55 -12.84 -20.96
N LEU A 23 -0.22 -11.75 -20.90
CA LEU A 23 -0.68 -11.14 -19.66
C LEU A 23 -2.19 -10.90 -19.71
N ASP A 24 -2.81 -11.03 -18.54
CA ASP A 24 -4.20 -10.62 -18.29
C ASP A 24 -4.22 -9.52 -17.22
N ILE A 25 -5.33 -8.80 -17.16
CA ILE A 25 -5.64 -7.80 -16.15
C ILE A 25 -6.80 -8.34 -15.33
N VAL A 26 -6.52 -8.58 -14.05
CA VAL A 26 -7.50 -8.98 -13.06
C VAL A 26 -7.96 -7.74 -12.30
N LYS A 27 -9.27 -7.64 -12.04
CA LYS A 27 -9.81 -6.66 -11.10
C LYS A 27 -10.07 -7.33 -9.75
N VAL A 28 -9.56 -6.71 -8.69
CA VAL A 28 -9.81 -7.11 -7.30
C VAL A 28 -10.34 -5.92 -6.51
N LEU A 29 -11.04 -6.18 -5.40
CA LEU A 29 -11.64 -5.13 -4.54
C LEU A 29 -12.39 -4.08 -5.38
N ILE A 30 -13.32 -4.56 -6.20
CA ILE A 30 -14.11 -3.79 -7.18
C ILE A 30 -13.29 -3.36 -8.41
N ASP A 31 -12.29 -2.47 -8.25
CA ASP A 31 -11.61 -1.84 -9.40
C ASP A 31 -10.10 -1.60 -9.21
N TYR A 32 -9.43 -2.45 -8.43
CA TYR A 32 -7.97 -2.46 -8.37
C TYR A 32 -7.40 -3.38 -9.46
N PRO A 33 -6.68 -2.84 -10.46
CA PRO A 33 -6.11 -3.65 -11.53
C PRO A 33 -4.82 -4.32 -11.05
N VAL A 34 -4.72 -5.64 -11.26
CA VAL A 34 -3.49 -6.42 -11.05
C VAL A 34 -3.17 -7.17 -12.33
N VAL A 35 -1.96 -6.99 -12.85
CA VAL A 35 -1.50 -7.67 -14.05
C VAL A 35 -0.94 -9.04 -13.65
N VAL A 36 -1.47 -10.09 -14.26
CA VAL A 36 -1.12 -11.50 -14.00
C VAL A 36 -0.70 -12.19 -15.29
N LYS A 37 -0.17 -13.42 -15.21
CA LYS A 37 0.11 -14.19 -16.41
C LYS A 37 -1.20 -14.64 -17.06
N ARG A 38 -1.17 -14.77 -18.38
CA ARG A 38 -2.36 -15.18 -19.13
C ARG A 38 -2.86 -16.55 -18.68
N GLY A 39 -4.16 -16.64 -18.39
CA GLY A 39 -4.84 -17.86 -17.97
C GLY A 39 -4.45 -18.35 -16.57
N GLU A 40 -3.77 -17.54 -15.76
CA GLU A 40 -3.44 -17.87 -14.38
C GLU A 40 -4.66 -17.82 -13.46
N TYR A 41 -5.64 -16.98 -13.80
CA TYR A 41 -6.88 -16.79 -13.05
C TYR A 41 -8.08 -16.63 -13.97
N GLN A 42 -9.27 -16.93 -13.45
CA GLN A 42 -10.58 -16.68 -14.05
C GLN A 42 -11.50 -15.95 -13.05
N ALA A 43 -12.62 -15.40 -13.54
CA ALA A 43 -13.61 -14.77 -12.68
C ALA A 43 -14.21 -15.79 -11.70
N GLY A 44 -14.32 -15.41 -10.43
CA GLY A 44 -14.76 -16.28 -9.34
C GLY A 44 -13.63 -17.06 -8.65
N ASP A 45 -12.40 -17.05 -9.17
CA ASP A 45 -11.27 -17.62 -8.45
C ASP A 45 -10.97 -16.84 -7.17
N VAL A 46 -10.51 -17.56 -6.16
CA VAL A 46 -10.11 -16.99 -4.86
C VAL A 46 -8.60 -16.86 -4.82
N ALA A 47 -8.12 -15.66 -4.49
CA ALA A 47 -6.70 -15.35 -4.43
C ALA A 47 -6.37 -14.52 -3.19
N CYS A 48 -5.10 -14.57 -2.79
CA CYS A 48 -4.54 -13.67 -1.80
C CYS A 48 -4.11 -12.37 -2.50
N TYR A 49 -4.70 -11.25 -2.12
CA TYR A 49 -4.30 -9.91 -2.58
C TYR A 49 -3.30 -9.27 -1.63
N ILE A 50 -2.15 -8.89 -2.17
CA ILE A 50 -1.10 -8.17 -1.48
C ILE A 50 -1.06 -6.74 -2.04
N PRO A 51 -1.56 -5.73 -1.30
CA PRO A 51 -1.60 -4.35 -1.77
C PRO A 51 -0.19 -3.74 -1.90
N ILE A 52 -0.13 -2.58 -2.55
CA ILE A 52 1.08 -1.74 -2.55
C ILE A 52 1.48 -1.35 -1.13
N ASP A 53 2.73 -0.91 -0.98
CA ASP A 53 3.35 -0.54 0.30
C ASP A 53 3.42 -1.73 1.28
N THR A 54 3.32 -2.96 0.78
CA THR A 54 3.57 -4.16 1.57
C THR A 54 5.03 -4.56 1.48
N VAL A 55 5.70 -4.69 2.63
CA VAL A 55 6.98 -5.38 2.76
C VAL A 55 6.70 -6.88 2.93
N VAL A 56 7.05 -7.67 1.92
CA VAL A 56 6.90 -9.15 1.95
C VAL A 56 8.12 -9.78 2.61
N PRO A 57 8.01 -10.98 3.25
CA PRO A 57 9.16 -11.64 3.86
C PRO A 57 10.21 -12.05 2.81
N ASP A 58 11.44 -12.23 3.27
CA ASP A 58 12.52 -12.76 2.45
C ASP A 58 12.48 -14.29 2.46
N CYS A 59 11.61 -14.85 1.63
CA CYS A 59 11.46 -16.30 1.43
C CYS A 59 11.30 -16.62 -0.07
N ASP A 60 11.37 -17.91 -0.40
CA ASP A 60 11.42 -18.40 -1.78
C ASP A 60 10.28 -17.82 -2.66
N ALA A 61 9.06 -17.77 -2.11
CA ALA A 61 7.87 -17.21 -2.78
C ALA A 61 8.04 -15.75 -3.27
N PHE A 62 8.89 -14.95 -2.62
CA PHE A 62 9.11 -13.54 -2.96
C PHE A 62 10.52 -13.26 -3.48
N TYR A 63 11.36 -14.30 -3.58
CA TYR A 63 12.77 -14.13 -3.92
C TYR A 63 12.98 -13.55 -5.33
N PHE A 64 12.01 -13.68 -6.21
CA PHE A 64 12.01 -13.04 -7.53
C PHE A 64 12.06 -11.49 -7.49
N LEU A 65 11.74 -10.88 -6.33
CA LEU A 65 11.91 -9.43 -6.11
C LEU A 65 13.37 -9.04 -5.85
N CYS A 66 14.25 -9.99 -5.55
CA CYS A 66 15.67 -9.74 -5.36
C CYS A 66 16.26 -9.11 -6.63
N PRO A 67 16.98 -7.97 -6.52
CA PRO A 67 17.62 -7.36 -7.67
C PRO A 67 18.68 -8.30 -8.26
N LEU A 68 18.82 -8.29 -9.57
CA LEU A 68 19.79 -9.12 -10.27
C LEU A 68 21.15 -8.42 -10.39
N ILE A 69 22.23 -9.19 -10.34
CA ILE A 69 23.57 -8.77 -10.76
C ILE A 69 23.56 -8.70 -12.28
N THR A 70 23.98 -7.54 -12.80
CA THR A 70 24.09 -7.29 -14.23
C THR A 70 25.52 -6.98 -14.60
N GLU A 71 25.98 -7.54 -15.71
CA GLU A 71 27.30 -7.28 -16.27
C GLU A 71 27.15 -6.65 -17.66
N LYS A 72 27.93 -5.60 -17.91
CA LYS A 72 28.04 -4.96 -19.21
C LYS A 72 29.18 -5.61 -19.99
N TYR A 73 28.94 -5.94 -21.25
CA TYR A 73 29.95 -6.48 -22.15
C TYR A 73 29.81 -5.84 -23.54
N GLU A 74 30.90 -5.81 -24.32
CA GLU A 74 30.86 -5.33 -25.69
C GLU A 74 30.75 -6.51 -26.66
N GLU A 75 29.81 -6.41 -27.60
CA GLU A 75 29.62 -7.39 -28.66
C GLU A 75 29.29 -6.63 -29.95
N ASN A 76 30.12 -6.82 -30.99
CA ASN A 76 30.00 -6.12 -32.28
C ASN A 76 29.95 -4.58 -32.18
N GLY A 77 30.65 -3.99 -31.20
CA GLY A 77 30.68 -2.54 -30.99
C GLY A 77 29.46 -1.97 -30.25
N GLU A 78 28.52 -2.82 -29.81
CA GLU A 78 27.39 -2.43 -28.98
C GLU A 78 27.60 -2.90 -27.53
N THR A 79 27.37 -2.01 -26.56
CA THR A 79 27.35 -2.39 -25.14
C THR A 79 26.06 -3.13 -24.81
N LYS A 80 26.17 -4.40 -24.47
CA LYS A 80 25.06 -5.25 -24.03
C LYS A 80 25.13 -5.50 -22.53
N ILE A 81 23.98 -5.86 -21.95
CA ILE A 81 23.86 -6.20 -20.53
C ILE A 81 23.36 -7.64 -20.43
N ARG A 82 24.06 -8.47 -19.64
CA ARG A 82 23.58 -9.81 -19.24
C ARG A 82 23.29 -9.87 -17.75
N GLN A 83 22.31 -10.70 -17.38
CA GLN A 83 21.97 -11.00 -15.99
C GLN A 83 22.76 -12.22 -15.53
N LEU A 84 23.48 -12.09 -14.42
CA LEU A 84 24.35 -13.15 -13.87
C LEU A 84 23.69 -13.96 -12.74
N GLY A 85 22.63 -13.42 -12.13
CA GLY A 85 21.92 -14.07 -11.02
C GLY A 85 21.44 -13.05 -9.98
N PRO A 86 20.89 -13.51 -8.83
CA PRO A 86 20.43 -12.64 -7.75
C PRO A 86 21.61 -11.95 -7.05
N LYS A 87 21.41 -10.69 -6.64
CA LYS A 87 22.42 -9.85 -5.97
C LYS A 87 22.60 -10.20 -4.50
N PHE A 88 21.56 -10.70 -3.86
CA PHE A 88 21.57 -11.11 -2.46
C PHE A 88 21.15 -12.57 -2.39
N ALA A 89 21.73 -13.32 -1.46
CA ALA A 89 21.26 -14.66 -1.14
C ALA A 89 19.87 -14.62 -0.50
N LEU A 90 19.12 -15.71 -0.62
CA LEU A 90 17.84 -15.90 0.06
C LEU A 90 18.03 -15.73 1.59
N GLY A 91 17.16 -14.94 2.22
CA GLY A 91 17.28 -14.58 3.64
C GLY A 91 18.19 -13.38 3.94
N SER A 92 18.81 -12.77 2.92
CA SER A 92 19.66 -11.57 3.04
C SER A 92 19.23 -10.39 2.15
N VAL A 93 18.01 -10.42 1.60
CA VAL A 93 17.43 -9.36 0.75
C VAL A 93 16.92 -8.20 1.63
N PRO A 94 17.47 -6.97 1.48
CA PRO A 94 17.02 -5.82 2.26
C PRO A 94 15.55 -5.45 2.01
N GLU A 95 14.85 -4.98 3.07
CA GLU A 95 13.41 -4.65 3.03
C GLU A 95 13.03 -3.76 1.85
N LYS A 96 13.85 -2.75 1.55
CA LYS A 96 13.62 -1.77 0.46
C LYS A 96 13.45 -2.39 -0.94
N TYR A 97 13.94 -3.61 -1.17
CA TYR A 97 13.80 -4.31 -2.45
C TYR A 97 12.59 -5.26 -2.48
N ARG A 98 12.04 -5.59 -1.31
CA ARG A 98 10.88 -6.48 -1.13
C ARG A 98 9.62 -5.71 -0.72
N ILE A 99 9.50 -4.47 -1.23
CA ILE A 99 8.28 -3.66 -1.12
C ILE A 99 7.47 -3.83 -2.40
N ILE A 100 6.21 -4.21 -2.28
CA ILE A 100 5.26 -4.23 -3.39
C ILE A 100 4.96 -2.79 -3.79
N LYS A 101 5.32 -2.43 -5.01
CA LYS A 101 5.12 -1.10 -5.57
C LYS A 101 4.14 -1.17 -6.73
N ALA A 102 3.38 -0.10 -6.93
CA ALA A 102 2.62 0.07 -8.15
C ALA A 102 3.59 0.05 -9.35
N LYS A 103 3.22 -0.68 -10.41
CA LYS A 103 3.98 -0.71 -11.66
C LYS A 103 3.08 -0.38 -12.83
N LYS A 104 3.64 0.30 -13.82
CA LYS A 104 3.01 0.46 -15.13
C LYS A 104 3.62 -0.57 -16.08
N ILE A 105 2.83 -1.55 -16.48
CA ILE A 105 3.23 -2.60 -17.40
C ILE A 105 2.55 -2.32 -18.72
N ARG A 106 3.32 -1.94 -19.74
CA ARG A 106 2.81 -1.68 -21.11
C ARG A 106 1.57 -0.77 -21.13
N GLY A 107 1.63 0.35 -20.42
CA GLY A 107 0.51 1.31 -20.38
C GLY A 107 -0.49 1.08 -19.26
N VAL A 108 -0.62 -0.15 -18.76
CA VAL A 108 -1.62 -0.52 -17.75
C VAL A 108 -1.03 -0.46 -16.34
N TYR A 109 -1.78 0.13 -15.41
CA TYR A 109 -1.40 0.14 -14.00
C TYR A 109 -1.66 -1.23 -13.37
N SER A 110 -0.68 -1.70 -12.59
CA SER A 110 -0.80 -2.86 -11.71
C SER A 110 -0.57 -2.38 -10.28
N GLN A 111 -1.58 -2.52 -9.43
CA GLN A 111 -1.57 -2.04 -8.05
C GLN A 111 -1.66 -3.24 -7.09
N GLY A 112 -0.51 -3.71 -6.65
CA GLY A 112 -0.40 -4.89 -5.78
C GLY A 112 -0.02 -6.14 -6.56
N MET A 113 -0.23 -7.29 -5.92
CA MET A 113 0.13 -8.61 -6.42
C MET A 113 -0.90 -9.64 -5.96
N LEU A 114 -1.10 -10.69 -6.76
CA LEU A 114 -1.90 -11.84 -6.39
C LEU A 114 -1.02 -13.05 -6.12
N MET A 115 -1.47 -13.86 -5.16
CA MET A 115 -0.90 -15.15 -4.83
C MET A 115 -2.01 -16.19 -4.68
N PRO A 116 -1.71 -17.48 -4.84
CA PRO A 116 -2.64 -18.55 -4.48
C PRO A 116 -3.13 -18.38 -3.04
N ALA A 117 -4.44 -18.52 -2.84
CA ALA A 117 -5.03 -18.43 -1.51
C ALA A 117 -4.53 -19.60 -0.63
N PRO A 118 -4.04 -19.33 0.60
CA PRO A 118 -3.80 -20.38 1.58
C PRO A 118 -5.05 -21.23 1.83
N ALA A 119 -4.86 -22.52 2.11
CA ALA A 119 -5.99 -23.41 2.36
C ALA A 119 -6.82 -22.94 3.57
N CYS A 120 -8.13 -23.14 3.50
CA CYS A 120 -9.10 -22.87 4.58
C CYS A 120 -9.38 -21.40 4.92
N MET A 121 -8.92 -20.44 4.11
CA MET A 121 -9.30 -19.03 4.26
C MET A 121 -10.48 -18.67 3.35
N LYS A 122 -11.29 -17.70 3.81
CA LYS A 122 -12.46 -17.16 3.12
C LYS A 122 -12.20 -15.73 2.66
N GLU A 123 -13.00 -15.26 1.71
CA GLU A 123 -12.97 -13.87 1.27
C GLU A 123 -13.08 -12.90 2.46
N GLY A 124 -12.21 -11.89 2.47
CA GLY A 124 -12.07 -10.93 3.56
C GLY A 124 -11.13 -11.36 4.69
N ASP A 125 -10.70 -12.63 4.75
CA ASP A 125 -9.74 -13.06 5.78
C ASP A 125 -8.38 -12.38 5.55
N SER A 126 -7.79 -11.86 6.63
CA SER A 126 -6.48 -11.22 6.57
C SER A 126 -5.37 -12.25 6.39
N VAL A 127 -4.43 -11.95 5.48
CA VAL A 127 -3.25 -12.79 5.22
C VAL A 127 -1.97 -12.24 5.84
N VAL A 128 -2.07 -11.16 6.63
CA VAL A 128 -0.92 -10.43 7.20
C VAL A 128 -0.02 -11.34 8.01
N GLU A 129 -0.58 -12.00 9.03
CA GLU A 129 0.18 -12.84 9.95
C GLU A 129 0.67 -14.12 9.25
N VAL A 130 -0.20 -14.73 8.44
CA VAL A 130 0.08 -15.99 7.75
C VAL A 130 1.21 -15.86 6.75
N LEU A 131 1.30 -14.73 6.06
CA LEU A 131 2.37 -14.45 5.10
C LEU A 131 3.50 -13.59 5.67
N GLY A 132 3.47 -13.24 6.97
CA GLY A 132 4.52 -12.43 7.60
C GLY A 132 4.70 -11.04 6.97
N LEU A 133 3.61 -10.42 6.55
CA LEU A 133 3.61 -9.14 5.84
C LEU A 133 3.78 -7.98 6.82
N LYS A 134 4.48 -6.94 6.39
CA LYS A 134 4.54 -5.66 7.11
C LYS A 134 4.10 -4.54 6.19
N LYS A 135 3.55 -3.49 6.78
CA LYS A 135 3.30 -2.26 6.05
C LYS A 135 4.57 -1.43 5.99
N TRP A 136 4.92 -0.97 4.79
CA TRP A 136 5.93 0.05 4.60
C TRP A 136 5.31 1.41 4.94
N GLU A 137 5.98 2.14 5.82
CA GLU A 137 5.61 3.50 6.19
C GLU A 137 6.82 4.40 5.92
N GLU A 138 6.55 5.60 5.40
CA GLU A 138 7.60 6.62 5.31
C GLU A 138 8.03 7.01 6.72
N ILE A 139 9.33 7.26 6.86
CA ILE A 139 9.93 7.70 8.11
C ILE A 139 9.59 9.19 8.27
N GLU A 140 8.43 9.44 8.87
CA GLU A 140 8.05 10.77 9.38
C GLU A 140 8.65 10.96 10.78
N GLU A 141 8.90 12.21 11.20
CA GLU A 141 9.43 12.52 12.54
C GLU A 141 8.58 11.90 13.66
N GLU A 142 7.26 11.78 13.45
CA GLU A 142 6.32 11.14 14.38
C GLU A 142 6.42 9.60 14.39
N ASN A 143 7.03 8.99 13.37
CA ASN A 143 7.14 7.52 13.19
C ASN A 143 8.54 6.98 13.52
N ILE A 144 9.51 7.81 13.92
CA ILE A 144 10.87 7.36 14.28
C ILE A 144 10.85 6.70 15.67
N PRO A 145 11.12 5.38 15.79
CA PRO A 145 11.15 4.71 17.08
C PRO A 145 12.26 5.27 17.97
N GLY A 146 11.90 5.74 19.17
CA GLY A 146 12.87 6.22 20.16
C GLY A 146 13.11 7.74 20.16
N ILE A 147 12.55 8.49 19.21
CA ILE A 147 12.42 9.94 19.38
C ILE A 147 11.26 10.19 20.35
N LYS A 148 11.56 10.75 21.52
CA LYS A 148 10.52 11.34 22.36
C LYS A 148 9.90 12.47 21.55
N VAL A 149 8.67 12.29 21.08
CA VAL A 149 7.87 13.41 20.61
C VAL A 149 7.64 14.30 21.83
N SER A 150 8.49 15.33 21.95
CA SER A 150 8.67 16.10 23.19
C SER A 150 7.42 16.89 23.55
N ASN A 151 6.68 17.33 22.53
CA ASN A 151 5.50 18.16 22.70
C ASN A 151 4.19 17.37 22.56
N SER A 152 3.79 16.67 23.62
CA SER A 152 2.47 16.03 23.71
C SER A 152 1.83 16.15 25.09
N GLU A 153 0.50 16.15 25.12
CA GLU A 153 -0.33 16.09 26.34
C GLU A 153 -1.39 14.97 26.28
N PRO A 154 -1.95 14.57 27.44
CA PRO A 154 -3.07 13.63 27.46
C PRO A 154 -4.30 14.18 26.71
N PRO A 155 -5.15 13.28 26.16
CA PRO A 155 -6.42 13.67 25.54
C PRO A 155 -7.36 14.33 26.57
N PRO A 156 -8.39 15.05 26.08
CA PRO A 156 -9.46 15.54 26.95
C PRO A 156 -10.18 14.40 27.68
N ASN A 157 -10.68 14.71 28.88
CA ASN A 157 -11.42 13.73 29.67
C ASN A 157 -12.85 13.59 29.13
N GLY A 158 -13.27 12.37 28.84
CA GLY A 158 -14.64 12.04 28.44
C GLY A 158 -14.96 12.24 26.95
N TRP A 159 -14.04 12.74 26.13
CA TRP A 159 -14.22 12.87 24.69
C TRP A 159 -12.89 12.85 23.94
N THR A 160 -12.93 12.72 22.61
CA THR A 160 -11.74 12.75 21.77
C THR A 160 -12.06 13.41 20.44
N ILE A 161 -11.07 14.08 19.85
CA ILE A 161 -11.11 14.55 18.47
C ILE A 161 -10.98 13.32 17.56
N PRO A 162 -11.93 13.07 16.64
CA PRO A 162 -11.90 11.92 15.76
C PRO A 162 -10.70 11.97 14.80
N HIS A 163 -10.37 10.82 14.20
CA HIS A 163 -9.44 10.79 13.08
C HIS A 163 -10.17 11.18 11.79
N TYR A 164 -9.55 12.04 11.00
CA TYR A 164 -10.06 12.49 9.70
C TYR A 164 -9.41 11.69 8.59
N ASP A 165 -9.69 10.39 8.58
CA ASP A 165 -9.19 9.50 7.56
C ASP A 165 -10.13 9.46 6.36
N VAL A 166 -9.54 9.46 5.16
CA VAL A 166 -10.27 9.39 3.90
C VAL A 166 -9.96 8.05 3.26
N HIS A 167 -11.00 7.31 2.89
CA HIS A 167 -10.86 6.05 2.18
C HIS A 167 -10.72 6.27 0.66
N ALA A 168 -10.04 5.34 0.00
CA ALA A 168 -10.01 5.30 -1.45
C ALA A 168 -11.41 5.03 -2.03
N ILE A 169 -11.87 5.93 -2.91
CA ILE A 169 -13.16 5.84 -3.61
C ILE A 169 -13.36 4.50 -4.33
N ARG A 170 -12.29 3.86 -4.80
CA ARG A 170 -12.34 2.57 -5.52
C ARG A 170 -12.95 1.45 -4.68
N SER A 171 -12.69 1.45 -3.37
CA SER A 171 -13.24 0.47 -2.43
C SER A 171 -14.73 0.69 -2.13
N PHE A 172 -15.26 1.86 -2.50
CA PHE A 172 -16.62 2.31 -2.18
C PHE A 172 -17.36 2.81 -3.42
N LEU A 173 -17.02 2.30 -4.61
CA LEU A 173 -17.66 2.71 -5.87
C LEU A 173 -19.18 2.51 -5.83
N GLU A 174 -19.65 1.47 -5.15
CA GLU A 174 -21.08 1.18 -4.98
C GLU A 174 -21.82 2.21 -4.09
N CYS A 175 -21.08 3.01 -3.32
CA CYS A 175 -21.68 4.09 -2.53
C CYS A 175 -22.10 5.30 -3.38
N LEU A 176 -21.64 5.41 -4.62
CA LEU A 176 -21.98 6.49 -5.54
C LEU A 176 -23.10 6.03 -6.47
N LYS A 177 -24.23 6.74 -6.45
CA LYS A 177 -25.36 6.45 -7.35
C LYS A 177 -25.44 7.50 -8.46
N ASP A 178 -26.01 7.07 -9.58
CA ASP A 178 -26.26 7.97 -10.70
C ASP A 178 -27.17 9.14 -10.28
N GLY A 179 -26.78 10.35 -10.66
CA GLY A 179 -27.50 11.58 -10.32
C GLY A 179 -27.30 12.13 -8.90
N GLU A 180 -26.48 11.50 -8.05
CA GLU A 180 -26.16 12.06 -6.72
C GLU A 180 -25.25 13.29 -6.82
N GLU A 181 -25.54 14.31 -6.03
CA GLU A 181 -24.67 15.46 -5.87
C GLU A 181 -23.48 15.11 -4.99
N VAL A 182 -22.26 15.39 -5.47
CA VAL A 182 -21.01 15.14 -4.74
C VAL A 182 -20.23 16.43 -4.55
N VAL A 183 -19.59 16.56 -3.38
CA VAL A 183 -18.68 17.67 -3.10
C VAL A 183 -17.25 17.22 -3.43
N LEU A 184 -16.63 17.87 -4.41
CA LEU A 184 -15.25 17.61 -4.79
C LEU A 184 -14.34 18.70 -4.23
N THR A 185 -13.35 18.29 -3.45
CA THR A 185 -12.33 19.19 -2.88
C THR A 185 -10.94 18.72 -3.26
N GLU A 186 -10.01 19.66 -3.42
CA GLU A 186 -8.59 19.33 -3.61
C GLU A 186 -8.02 18.63 -2.37
N LYS A 187 -7.30 17.53 -2.57
CA LYS A 187 -6.55 16.88 -1.50
C LYS A 187 -5.19 17.56 -1.34
N ILE A 188 -5.05 18.39 -0.31
CA ILE A 188 -3.78 19.01 0.05
C ILE A 188 -2.83 17.96 0.61
N HIS A 189 -1.59 17.96 0.12
CA HIS A 189 -0.52 17.08 0.62
C HIS A 189 0.26 17.80 1.73
N GLY A 190 0.14 17.31 2.96
CA GLY A 190 0.74 17.88 4.16
C GLY A 190 0.39 17.06 5.39
N SER A 191 0.53 17.65 6.58
CA SER A 191 0.27 17.00 7.85
C SER A 191 -1.16 17.22 8.33
N ASN A 192 -1.75 16.20 8.97
CA ASN A 192 -3.08 16.35 9.59
C ASN A 192 -2.99 17.26 10.83
N ALA A 193 -3.96 18.16 10.96
CA ALA A 193 -4.14 19.02 12.12
C ALA A 193 -5.63 19.13 12.44
N ALA A 194 -5.97 19.11 13.72
CA ALA A 194 -7.33 19.30 14.20
C ALA A 194 -7.35 20.27 15.39
N PHE A 195 -8.30 21.20 15.36
CA PHE A 195 -8.44 22.30 16.30
C PHE A 195 -9.87 22.28 16.84
N VAL A 196 -10.03 22.10 18.15
CA VAL A 196 -11.36 22.07 18.80
C VAL A 196 -11.33 22.89 20.07
N HIS A 197 -12.25 23.83 20.21
CA HIS A 197 -12.44 24.57 21.46
C HIS A 197 -13.57 23.94 22.26
N ASP A 198 -13.31 23.56 23.51
CA ASP A 198 -14.28 22.87 24.38
C ASP A 198 -15.13 23.80 25.26
N GLY A 199 -14.93 25.11 25.09
CA GLY A 199 -15.56 26.16 25.91
C GLY A 199 -14.65 26.69 27.01
N GLN A 200 -13.55 26.01 27.32
CA GLN A 200 -12.54 26.44 28.29
C GLN A 200 -11.19 26.70 27.63
N ARG A 201 -10.76 25.85 26.70
CA ARG A 201 -9.49 26.00 25.98
C ARG A 201 -9.55 25.45 24.56
N LEU A 202 -8.58 25.88 23.75
CA LEU A 202 -8.30 25.29 22.46
C LEU A 202 -7.50 24.00 22.64
N TRP A 203 -7.97 22.92 22.03
CA TRP A 203 -7.27 21.66 21.88
C TRP A 203 -6.73 21.54 20.47
N VAL A 204 -5.43 21.22 20.38
CA VAL A 204 -4.72 21.03 19.13
C VAL A 204 -4.22 19.60 19.07
N LYS A 205 -4.49 18.92 17.95
CA LYS A 205 -4.13 17.52 17.72
C LYS A 205 -3.49 17.37 16.35
N SER A 206 -2.34 16.69 16.27
CA SER A 206 -1.83 16.16 15.01
C SER A 206 -2.62 14.91 14.61
N ARG A 207 -2.07 14.10 13.69
CA ARG A 207 -2.71 12.84 13.31
C ARG A 207 -2.97 11.94 14.53
N ASN A 208 -1.98 11.81 15.40
CA ASN A 208 -1.97 10.82 16.48
C ASN A 208 -1.88 11.43 17.88
N LEU A 209 -1.40 12.67 18.02
CA LEU A 209 -0.99 13.23 19.31
C LEU A 209 -1.71 14.55 19.60
N TYR A 210 -2.15 14.74 20.85
CA TYR A 210 -2.54 16.05 21.36
C TYR A 210 -1.28 16.83 21.71
N LYS A 211 -1.22 18.10 21.28
CA LYS A 211 -0.02 18.95 21.36
C LYS A 211 -0.19 19.98 22.48
N LYS A 212 0.80 20.09 23.39
CA LYS A 212 0.78 21.19 24.35
C LYS A 212 1.01 22.50 23.61
N MET A 213 0.42 23.57 24.13
CA MET A 213 0.66 24.91 23.64
C MET A 213 2.15 25.25 23.70
N ASP A 214 2.73 25.51 22.53
CA ASP A 214 4.11 25.90 22.34
C ASP A 214 4.21 26.80 21.11
N PRO A 215 4.59 28.10 21.23
CA PRO A 215 4.68 29.02 20.10
C PRO A 215 5.66 28.62 18.99
N ASP A 216 6.59 27.71 19.28
CA ASP A 216 7.58 27.23 18.32
C ASP A 216 7.15 25.89 17.66
N ASP A 217 5.99 25.34 18.04
CA ASP A 217 5.45 24.10 17.47
C ASP A 217 4.60 24.38 16.22
N MET A 218 4.84 23.62 15.15
CA MET A 218 4.16 23.82 13.86
C MET A 218 2.61 23.75 13.94
N TRP A 219 2.06 23.08 14.95
CA TRP A 219 0.60 22.99 15.12
C TRP A 219 0.00 24.13 15.93
N TRP A 220 0.79 24.94 16.65
CA TRP A 220 0.33 26.06 17.50
C TRP A 220 0.69 27.42 16.93
#